data_AF-A0A7W8YJA5-F1
#
_entry.id   AF-A0A7W8YJA5-F1
#
_cell.length_a   1.000
_cell.length_b   1.000
_cell.length_c   1.000
_cell.angle_alpha   90.00
_cell.angle_beta   90.00
_cell.angle_gamma   90.00
#
_symmetry.space_group_name_H-M   'P 1'
#
loop_
_entity.id
_entity.type
_entity.pdbx_description
1 polymer ?
#
loop_
_entity_poly.entity_id
_entity_poly.type
_entity_poly.pdbx_seq_one_letter_code
_entity_poly.pdbx_strand_id
1 'polypeptide(L)'
;MHRLRRPLTPGEIAMARSVFQGAIDYARVRVVRGSFLPFGLQDQNTAMTPRGSLHFMPAQYRDDFSHEGNGGKLFFIHEMVHVWQYQRGYHVLLHGLLLALRGGYSGQRAYRYTASAGGVLSDFNMEQQGDIIAHYFGARQLGIPAYVAQLPQLQEILQGFLLNPADRALLPR
;
A
#
# COMPACT_ATOMS: atom_id res chain seq x y z
N MET A 1 1.21 14.53 -22.98
CA MET A 1 0.36 14.59 -21.78
C MET A 1 1.17 15.15 -20.63
N HIS A 2 0.75 16.24 -20.00
CA HIS A 2 1.45 16.79 -18.83
C HIS A 2 1.27 15.86 -17.63
N ARG A 3 2.39 15.48 -17.01
CA ARG A 3 2.42 14.69 -15.77
C ARG A 3 1.98 15.60 -14.62
N LEU A 4 0.76 15.44 -14.14
CA LEU A 4 0.30 16.16 -12.96
C LEU A 4 0.96 15.53 -11.73
N ARG A 5 1.61 16.36 -10.91
CA ARG A 5 2.25 15.97 -9.65
C ARG A 5 1.73 16.88 -8.55
N ARG A 6 1.11 16.30 -7.53
CA ARG A 6 0.55 17.05 -6.39
C ARG A 6 1.01 16.49 -5.05
N PRO A 7 1.02 17.29 -3.98
CA PRO A 7 1.07 16.75 -2.61
C PRO A 7 -0.18 15.93 -2.30
N LEU A 8 -0.13 15.20 -1.18
CA LEU A 8 -1.33 14.61 -0.59
C LEU A 8 -2.31 15.71 -0.18
N THR A 9 -3.60 15.45 -0.32
CA THR A 9 -4.65 16.33 0.21
C THR A 9 -4.74 16.21 1.74
N PRO A 10 -5.37 17.16 2.44
CA PRO A 10 -5.62 17.03 3.87
C PRO A 10 -6.40 15.75 4.23
N GLY A 11 -7.38 15.36 3.39
CA GLY A 11 -8.17 14.14 3.59
C GLY A 11 -7.34 12.87 3.43
N GLU A 12 -6.48 12.80 2.41
CA GLU A 12 -5.54 11.70 2.20
C GLU A 12 -4.52 11.57 3.35
N ILE A 13 -4.01 12.70 3.85
CA ILE A 13 -3.11 12.73 5.01
C ILE A 13 -3.83 12.21 6.25
N ALA A 14 -5.05 12.67 6.53
CA ALA A 14 -5.83 12.21 7.68
C ALA A 14 -6.11 10.70 7.59
N MET A 15 -6.51 10.22 6.41
CA MET A 15 -6.76 8.81 6.14
C MET A 15 -5.50 7.96 6.37
N ALA A 16 -4.37 8.35 5.78
CA ALA A 16 -3.11 7.61 5.97
C ALA A 16 -2.57 7.71 7.41
N ARG A 17 -2.77 8.83 8.12
CA ARG A 17 -2.39 8.98 9.54
C ARG A 17 -3.17 8.05 10.46
N SER A 18 -4.40 7.70 10.11
CA SER A 18 -5.18 6.71 10.87
C SER A 18 -4.55 5.31 10.88
N VAL A 19 -3.64 5.03 9.93
CA VAL A 19 -2.96 3.73 9.77
C VAL A 19 -1.50 3.82 10.19
N PHE A 20 -0.75 4.77 9.60
CA PHE A 20 0.71 4.84 9.75
C PHE A 20 1.17 5.83 10.83
N GLN A 21 0.25 6.56 11.46
CA GLN A 21 0.53 7.53 12.51
C GLN A 21 1.62 8.54 12.10
N GLY A 22 2.74 8.60 12.82
CA GLY A 22 3.90 9.44 12.49
C GLY A 22 4.99 8.74 11.69
N ALA A 23 4.79 7.49 11.26
CA ALA A 23 5.84 6.67 10.63
C ALA A 23 6.14 7.06 9.17
N ILE A 24 5.35 7.95 8.58
CA ILE A 24 5.55 8.49 7.23
C ILE A 24 5.73 10.00 7.32
N ASP A 25 6.76 10.53 6.67
CA ASP A 25 6.85 11.95 6.35
C ASP A 25 5.93 12.25 5.15
N TYR A 26 4.68 12.60 5.46
CA TYR A 26 3.64 12.90 4.49
C TYR A 26 3.97 14.11 3.60
N ALA A 27 4.79 15.05 4.09
CA ALA A 27 5.15 16.25 3.33
C ALA A 27 6.05 15.93 2.13
N ARG A 28 6.73 14.77 2.14
CA ARG A 28 7.57 14.28 1.04
C ARG A 28 6.81 13.46 0.00
N VAL A 29 5.61 12.99 0.34
CA VAL A 29 4.81 12.12 -0.52
C VAL A 29 4.17 12.92 -1.65
N ARG A 30 4.18 12.36 -2.86
CA ARG A 30 3.56 12.97 -4.04
C ARG A 30 2.69 11.97 -4.76
N VAL A 31 1.52 12.43 -5.21
CA VAL A 31 0.64 11.69 -6.12
C VAL A 31 0.90 12.19 -7.53
N VAL A 32 1.12 11.25 -8.44
CA VAL A 32 1.48 11.52 -9.82
C VAL A 32 0.46 10.86 -10.74
N ARG A 33 -0.15 11.66 -11.62
CA ARG A 33 -0.98 11.16 -12.73
C ARG A 33 -0.07 10.80 -13.90
N GLY A 34 0.20 9.50 -14.06
CA GLY A 34 0.93 8.95 -15.19
C GLY A 34 1.92 7.85 -14.81
N SER A 35 2.34 7.09 -15.82
CA SER A 35 3.22 5.93 -15.70
C SER A 35 4.53 6.25 -14.97
N PHE A 36 4.95 5.33 -14.11
CA PHE A 36 6.33 5.27 -13.61
C PHE A 36 7.27 4.65 -14.65
N LEU A 37 6.87 3.55 -15.29
CA LEU A 37 7.68 2.85 -16.27
C LEU A 37 7.74 3.62 -17.60
N PRO A 38 8.90 3.62 -18.28
CA PRO A 38 9.02 4.25 -19.60
C PRO A 38 8.17 3.49 -20.63
N PHE A 39 7.91 4.15 -21.77
CA PHE A 39 7.21 3.57 -22.92
C PHE A 39 5.79 3.03 -22.65
N GLY A 40 5.13 3.46 -21.57
CA GLY A 40 3.77 3.02 -21.26
C GLY A 40 3.66 1.55 -20.85
N LEU A 41 4.76 0.96 -20.39
CA LEU A 41 4.82 -0.44 -19.95
C LEU A 41 4.05 -0.72 -18.64
N GLN A 42 3.58 0.33 -17.95
CA GLN A 42 2.72 0.19 -16.79
C GLN A 42 1.27 -0.06 -17.26
N ASP A 43 0.66 -1.14 -16.76
CA ASP A 43 -0.72 -1.48 -17.05
C ASP A 43 -1.68 -0.35 -16.64
N GLN A 44 -2.65 -0.03 -17.50
CA GLN A 44 -3.51 1.16 -17.35
C GLN A 44 -4.40 1.13 -16.10
N ASN A 45 -4.59 -0.05 -15.50
CA ASN A 45 -5.42 -0.24 -14.30
C ASN A 45 -4.58 -0.36 -13.03
N THR A 46 -3.29 -0.01 -13.06
CA THR A 46 -2.38 -0.17 -11.93
C THR A 46 -1.84 1.17 -11.40
N ALA A 47 -1.29 1.09 -10.19
CA ALA A 47 -0.43 2.09 -9.61
C ALA A 47 0.95 1.48 -9.33
N MET A 48 1.95 2.34 -9.15
CA MET A 48 3.28 1.93 -8.72
C MET A 48 3.86 2.97 -7.75
N THR A 49 4.47 2.50 -6.65
CA THR A 49 5.09 3.38 -5.64
C THR A 49 6.56 3.02 -5.37
N PRO A 50 7.46 3.19 -6.35
CA PRO A 50 8.81 2.64 -6.29
C PRO A 50 9.79 3.45 -5.43
N ARG A 51 9.53 4.76 -5.23
CA ARG A 51 10.43 5.71 -4.56
C ARG A 51 9.69 6.72 -3.67
N GLY A 52 8.61 6.28 -3.02
CA GLY A 52 7.82 7.10 -2.10
C GLY A 52 6.91 8.15 -2.77
N SER A 53 6.77 8.11 -4.10
CA SER A 53 5.73 8.82 -4.84
C SER A 53 4.80 7.80 -5.48
N LEU A 54 3.49 8.06 -5.44
CA LEU A 54 2.46 7.18 -5.94
C LEU A 54 2.19 7.52 -7.40
N HIS A 55 2.43 6.59 -8.31
CA HIS A 55 2.23 6.76 -9.76
C HIS A 55 0.97 6.03 -10.20
N PHE A 56 -0.15 6.75 -10.25
CA PHE A 56 -1.41 6.21 -10.73
C PHE A 56 -1.54 6.44 -12.23
N MET A 57 -1.89 5.39 -12.98
CA MET A 57 -2.27 5.57 -14.37
C MET A 57 -3.51 6.47 -14.50
N PRO A 58 -3.69 7.19 -15.62
CA PRO A 58 -4.73 8.21 -15.74
C PRO A 58 -6.16 7.75 -15.41
N ALA A 59 -6.48 6.46 -15.63
CA ALA A 59 -7.77 5.85 -15.30
C ALA A 59 -7.98 5.64 -13.79
N GLN A 60 -6.90 5.43 -13.05
CA GLN A 60 -6.90 5.15 -11.61
C GLN A 60 -6.59 6.38 -10.75
N TYR A 61 -6.06 7.45 -11.36
CA TYR A 61 -5.80 8.70 -10.65
C TYR A 61 -7.10 9.36 -10.17
N ARG A 62 -7.06 9.93 -8.97
CA ARG A 62 -8.12 10.74 -8.37
C ARG A 62 -7.55 12.02 -7.80
N ASP A 63 -8.35 13.08 -7.82
CA ASP A 63 -7.94 14.37 -7.25
C ASP A 63 -7.88 14.32 -5.72
N ASP A 64 -8.73 13.50 -5.09
CA ASP A 64 -8.67 13.19 -3.67
C ASP A 64 -9.19 11.76 -3.39
N PHE A 65 -8.30 10.83 -3.02
CA PHE A 65 -8.68 9.45 -2.73
C PHE A 65 -9.54 9.30 -1.46
N SER A 66 -9.55 10.29 -0.55
CA SER A 66 -10.37 10.24 0.66
C SER A 66 -11.88 10.43 0.39
N HIS A 67 -12.24 10.94 -0.79
CA HIS A 67 -13.62 11.06 -1.25
C HIS A 67 -14.11 9.85 -2.06
N GLU A 68 -13.21 8.92 -2.40
CA GLU A 68 -13.59 7.73 -3.16
C GLU A 68 -14.40 6.74 -2.31
N GLY A 69 -15.06 5.81 -3.00
CA GLY A 69 -15.65 4.64 -2.36
C GLY A 69 -14.60 3.72 -1.72
N ASN A 70 -15.07 2.68 -1.02
CA ASN A 70 -14.22 1.76 -0.26
C ASN A 70 -13.05 1.20 -1.08
N GLY A 71 -13.28 0.79 -2.33
CA GLY A 71 -12.23 0.27 -3.21
C GLY A 71 -11.10 1.27 -3.47
N GLY A 72 -11.45 2.55 -3.75
CA GLY A 72 -10.44 3.59 -3.99
C GLY A 72 -9.64 3.94 -2.74
N LYS A 73 -10.29 3.97 -1.57
CA LYS A 73 -9.62 4.19 -0.28
C LYS A 73 -8.67 3.06 0.08
N LEU A 74 -9.09 1.81 -0.12
CA LEU A 74 -8.25 0.62 0.08
C LEU A 74 -7.03 0.64 -0.84
N PHE A 75 -7.26 0.91 -2.13
CA PHE A 75 -6.19 0.98 -3.13
C PHE A 75 -5.17 2.07 -2.79
N PHE A 76 -5.63 3.25 -2.36
CA PHE A 76 -4.72 4.29 -1.88
C PHE A 76 -3.91 3.86 -0.65
N ILE A 77 -4.54 3.22 0.34
CA ILE A 77 -3.82 2.74 1.53
C ILE A 77 -2.79 1.66 1.18
N HIS A 78 -3.11 0.75 0.24
CA HIS A 78 -2.15 -0.22 -0.29
C HIS A 78 -0.90 0.47 -0.82
N GLU A 79 -1.06 1.46 -1.70
CA GLU A 79 0.07 2.20 -2.24
C GLU A 79 0.84 3.00 -1.17
N MET A 80 0.15 3.49 -0.12
CA MET A 80 0.80 4.11 1.03
C MET A 80 1.65 3.13 1.85
N VAL A 81 1.37 1.82 1.83
CA VAL A 81 2.26 0.80 2.42
C VAL A 81 3.61 0.79 1.70
N HIS A 82 3.63 0.93 0.38
CA HIS A 82 4.89 1.02 -0.37
C HIS A 82 5.66 2.32 -0.10
N VAL A 83 4.96 3.44 0.14
CA VAL A 83 5.60 4.67 0.65
C VAL A 83 6.25 4.40 2.01
N TRP A 84 5.52 3.77 2.93
CA TRP A 84 6.00 3.41 4.25
C TRP A 84 7.23 2.49 4.18
N GLN A 85 7.17 1.43 3.38
CA GLN A 85 8.30 0.53 3.12
C GLN A 85 9.52 1.30 2.62
N TYR A 86 9.34 2.16 1.61
CA TYR A 86 10.42 2.96 1.03
C TYR A 86 11.07 3.91 2.05
N GLN A 87 10.28 4.66 2.83
CA GLN A 87 10.83 5.61 3.80
C GLN A 87 11.60 4.93 4.95
N ARG A 88 11.44 3.62 5.12
CA ARG A 88 12.16 2.80 6.12
C ARG A 88 13.42 2.14 5.57
N GLY A 89 13.71 2.33 4.28
CA GLY A 89 14.87 1.76 3.61
C GLY A 89 14.60 0.50 2.79
N TYR A 90 13.34 0.11 2.59
CA TYR A 90 13.02 -1.02 1.72
C TYR A 90 13.14 -0.64 0.25
N HIS A 91 13.84 -1.46 -0.53
CA HIS A 91 14.00 -1.26 -1.98
C HIS A 91 12.77 -1.77 -2.75
N VAL A 92 11.65 -1.05 -2.66
CA VAL A 92 10.35 -1.43 -3.27
C VAL A 92 10.48 -1.80 -4.74
N LEU A 93 11.16 -0.98 -5.54
CA LEU A 93 11.34 -1.24 -6.98
C LEU A 93 12.11 -2.56 -7.25
N LEU A 94 13.17 -2.82 -6.49
CA LEU A 94 13.98 -4.03 -6.66
C LEU A 94 13.15 -5.27 -6.32
N HIS A 95 12.44 -5.24 -5.19
CA HIS A 95 11.66 -6.38 -4.74
C HIS A 95 10.41 -6.62 -5.60
N GLY A 96 9.76 -5.58 -6.09
CA GLY A 96 8.69 -5.70 -7.08
C GLY A 96 9.19 -6.36 -8.38
N LEU A 97 10.38 -5.99 -8.87
CA LEU A 97 11.00 -6.65 -10.02
C LEU A 97 11.32 -8.13 -9.74
N LEU A 98 11.89 -8.43 -8.57
CA LEU A 98 12.17 -9.82 -8.18
C LEU A 98 10.88 -10.66 -8.08
N LEU A 99 9.79 -10.10 -7.56
CA LEU A 99 8.48 -10.73 -7.56
C LEU A 99 7.98 -10.98 -8.99
N ALA A 100 8.10 -10.00 -9.89
CA ALA A 100 7.74 -10.17 -11.29
C ALA A 100 8.52 -11.30 -11.97
N LEU A 101 9.85 -11.35 -11.78
CA LEU A 101 10.72 -12.38 -12.36
C LEU A 101 10.41 -13.79 -11.83
N ARG A 102 9.93 -13.89 -10.59
CA ARG A 102 9.47 -15.16 -9.98
C ARG A 102 8.04 -15.53 -10.38
N GLY A 103 7.41 -14.76 -11.27
CA GLY A 103 6.02 -14.96 -11.69
C GLY A 103 4.99 -14.62 -10.62
N GLY A 104 5.34 -13.78 -9.64
CA GLY A 104 4.46 -13.39 -8.53
C GLY A 104 3.17 -12.70 -9.00
N TYR A 105 3.23 -11.88 -10.04
CA TYR A 105 2.05 -11.21 -10.59
C TYR A 105 1.20 -12.11 -11.50
N SER A 106 1.75 -13.26 -11.93
CA SER A 106 0.98 -14.26 -12.69
C SER A 106 -0.08 -14.89 -11.79
N GLY A 107 -1.35 -14.79 -12.20
CA GLY A 107 -2.49 -15.29 -11.41
C GLY A 107 -2.63 -14.65 -10.02
N GLN A 108 -2.10 -13.43 -9.83
CA GLN A 108 -2.16 -12.68 -8.56
C GLN A 108 -1.48 -13.41 -7.37
N ARG A 109 -0.50 -14.27 -7.61
CA ARG A 109 0.16 -15.07 -6.55
C ARG A 109 0.82 -14.23 -5.46
N ALA A 110 1.39 -13.08 -5.81
CA ALA A 110 2.03 -12.16 -4.89
C ALA A 110 1.06 -11.56 -3.86
N TYR A 111 -0.24 -11.52 -4.16
CA TYR A 111 -1.29 -10.98 -3.30
C TYR A 111 -1.98 -12.05 -2.43
N ARG A 112 -1.80 -13.33 -2.78
CA ARG A 112 -2.47 -14.41 -2.04
C ARG A 112 -1.81 -14.59 -0.67
N TYR A 113 -2.59 -14.44 0.39
CA TYR A 113 -2.20 -14.79 1.74
C TYR A 113 -3.41 -15.36 2.49
N THR A 114 -3.15 -16.10 3.58
CA THR A 114 -4.19 -16.66 4.43
C THR A 114 -4.01 -16.08 5.83
N ALA A 115 -4.88 -15.17 6.26
CA ALA A 115 -4.75 -14.53 7.58
C ALA A 115 -4.73 -15.56 8.72
N SER A 116 -5.53 -16.63 8.61
CA SER A 116 -5.57 -17.70 9.61
C SER A 116 -4.33 -18.60 9.65
N ALA A 117 -3.40 -18.47 8.70
CA ALA A 117 -2.14 -19.21 8.76
C ALA A 117 -1.18 -18.67 9.83
N GLY A 118 -1.48 -17.50 10.42
CA GLY A 118 -0.65 -16.85 11.42
C GLY A 118 0.63 -16.26 10.85
N GLY A 119 1.59 -15.96 11.73
CA GLY A 119 2.86 -15.29 11.40
C GLY A 119 2.89 -13.82 11.81
N VAL A 120 4.01 -13.17 11.57
CA VAL A 120 4.19 -11.73 11.82
C VAL A 120 4.33 -10.97 10.50
N LEU A 121 4.04 -9.66 10.49
CA LEU A 121 4.03 -8.86 9.27
C LEU A 121 5.30 -9.02 8.39
N SER A 122 6.49 -9.19 8.99
CA SER A 122 7.77 -9.37 8.27
C SER A 122 7.88 -10.68 7.47
N ASP A 123 7.02 -11.66 7.77
CA ASP A 123 6.99 -12.96 7.06
C ASP A 123 6.27 -12.85 5.70
N PHE A 124 5.59 -11.73 5.45
CA PHE A 124 4.82 -11.46 4.24
C PHE A 124 5.63 -10.61 3.26
N ASN A 125 5.46 -10.87 1.95
CA ASN A 125 6.10 -10.09 0.91
C ASN A 125 5.51 -8.66 0.83
N MET A 126 6.15 -7.77 0.06
CA MET A 126 5.75 -6.36 0.00
C MET A 126 4.29 -6.11 -0.43
N GLU A 127 3.73 -6.93 -1.33
CA GLU A 127 2.34 -6.82 -1.81
C GLU A 127 1.37 -7.37 -0.77
N GLN A 128 1.70 -8.50 -0.14
CA GLN A 128 0.89 -9.06 0.95
C GLN A 128 0.82 -8.10 2.14
N GLN A 129 1.93 -7.46 2.51
CA GLN A 129 1.91 -6.41 3.53
C GLN A 129 0.98 -5.25 3.13
N GLY A 130 0.97 -4.89 1.83
CA GLY A 130 0.04 -3.94 1.23
C GLY A 130 -1.42 -4.30 1.54
N ASP A 131 -1.82 -5.51 1.14
CA ASP A 131 -3.17 -6.01 1.33
C ASP A 131 -3.54 -6.16 2.81
N ILE A 132 -2.65 -6.72 3.64
CA ILE A 132 -2.92 -6.96 5.07
C ILE A 132 -3.23 -5.63 5.79
N ILE A 133 -2.43 -4.60 5.56
CA ILE A 133 -2.62 -3.28 6.18
C ILE A 133 -3.87 -2.60 5.60
N ALA A 134 -4.10 -2.68 4.28
CA ALA A 134 -5.29 -2.14 3.65
C ALA A 134 -6.58 -2.81 4.16
N HIS A 135 -6.58 -4.14 4.30
CA HIS A 135 -7.70 -4.90 4.86
C HIS A 135 -7.95 -4.56 6.33
N TYR A 136 -6.89 -4.38 7.13
CA TYR A 136 -7.03 -3.88 8.51
C TYR A 136 -7.69 -2.50 8.57
N PHE A 137 -7.27 -1.56 7.70
CA PHE A 137 -7.92 -0.27 7.54
C PHE A 137 -9.39 -0.43 7.12
N GLY A 138 -9.68 -1.29 6.14
CA GLY A 138 -11.02 -1.60 5.69
C GLY A 138 -11.93 -2.16 6.78
N ALA A 139 -11.39 -2.99 7.67
CA ALA A 139 -12.11 -3.49 8.83
C ALA A 139 -12.39 -2.38 9.86
N ARG A 140 -11.36 -1.60 10.23
CA ARG A 140 -11.42 -0.66 11.36
C ARG A 140 -12.07 0.68 11.04
N GLN A 141 -11.84 1.21 9.85
CA GLN A 141 -12.28 2.56 9.46
C GLN A 141 -13.48 2.53 8.50
N LEU A 142 -13.59 1.48 7.69
CA LEU A 142 -14.66 1.38 6.67
C LEU A 142 -15.75 0.36 7.03
N GLY A 143 -15.54 -0.47 8.06
CA GLY A 143 -16.52 -1.46 8.52
C GLY A 143 -16.86 -2.53 7.49
N ILE A 144 -15.93 -2.86 6.58
CA ILE A 144 -16.19 -3.81 5.48
C ILE A 144 -16.38 -5.21 6.07
N PRO A 145 -17.56 -5.85 5.93
CA PRO A 145 -17.88 -7.08 6.67
C PRO A 145 -16.88 -8.22 6.47
N ALA A 146 -16.39 -8.41 5.24
CA ALA A 146 -15.42 -9.46 4.92
C ALA A 146 -14.07 -9.29 5.65
N TYR A 147 -13.65 -8.04 5.91
CA TYR A 147 -12.41 -7.76 6.65
C TYR A 147 -12.66 -7.68 8.16
N VAL A 148 -13.83 -7.22 8.59
CA VAL A 148 -14.25 -7.25 10.00
C VAL A 148 -14.24 -8.70 10.52
N ALA A 149 -14.71 -9.66 9.72
CA ALA A 149 -14.67 -11.08 10.07
C ALA A 149 -13.25 -11.64 10.26
N GLN A 150 -12.23 -11.01 9.65
CA GLN A 150 -10.82 -11.39 9.74
C GLN A 150 -10.02 -10.52 10.72
N LEU A 151 -10.67 -9.56 11.38
CA LEU A 151 -9.99 -8.55 12.18
C LEU A 151 -9.10 -9.16 13.28
N PRO A 152 -9.51 -10.23 14.02
CA PRO A 152 -8.63 -10.85 15.01
C PRO A 152 -7.31 -11.35 14.42
N GLN A 153 -7.36 -12.04 13.28
CA GLN A 153 -6.17 -12.59 12.61
C GLN A 153 -5.29 -11.47 12.02
N LEU A 154 -5.91 -10.42 11.47
CA LEU A 154 -5.19 -9.25 11.00
C LEU A 154 -4.46 -8.55 12.17
N GLN A 155 -5.09 -8.45 13.34
CA GLN A 155 -4.47 -7.86 14.53
C GLN A 155 -3.29 -8.69 15.07
N GLU A 156 -3.37 -10.02 15.00
CA GLU A 156 -2.25 -10.91 15.35
C GLU A 156 -1.05 -10.67 14.44
N ILE A 157 -1.24 -10.70 13.11
CA ILE A 157 -0.17 -10.43 12.13
C ILE A 157 0.42 -9.03 12.31
N LEU A 158 -0.43 -8.05 12.60
CA LEU A 158 -0.07 -6.64 12.72
C LEU A 158 0.35 -6.23 14.13
N GLN A 159 0.48 -7.15 15.10
CA GLN A 159 0.76 -6.78 16.49
C GLN A 159 1.96 -5.82 16.62
N GLY A 160 3.09 -6.15 15.98
CA GLY A 160 4.28 -5.29 15.97
C GLY A 160 4.06 -3.95 15.26
N PHE A 161 3.29 -3.95 14.17
CA PHE A 161 2.94 -2.73 13.44
C PHE A 161 2.03 -1.79 14.24
N LEU A 162 1.05 -2.33 14.97
CA LEU A 162 0.14 -1.57 15.81
C LEU A 162 0.85 -0.98 17.05
N LEU A 163 1.87 -1.67 17.56
CA LEU A 163 2.71 -1.18 18.65
C LEU A 163 3.66 -0.08 18.19
N ASN A 164 4.37 -0.30 17.09
CA ASN A 164 5.34 0.65 16.58
C ASN A 164 5.39 0.60 15.04
N PRO A 165 4.57 1.40 14.34
CA PRO A 165 4.59 1.44 12.90
C PRO A 165 5.89 2.03 12.37
N ALA A 166 6.83 2.55 13.20
CA ALA A 166 8.17 3.01 12.81
C ALA A 166 9.26 1.90 12.82
N ASP A 167 8.97 0.68 13.28
CA ASP A 167 9.98 -0.38 13.45
C ASP A 167 10.43 -1.09 12.15
N ARG A 168 11.66 -0.82 11.70
CA ARG A 168 12.22 -1.40 10.46
C ARG A 168 12.21 -2.93 10.41
N ALA A 169 12.17 -3.63 11.56
CA ALA A 169 12.06 -5.09 11.61
C ALA A 169 10.74 -5.63 11.01
N LEU A 170 9.75 -4.77 10.81
CA LEU A 170 8.47 -5.10 10.18
C LEU A 170 8.52 -5.23 8.65
N LEU A 171 9.63 -4.80 8.02
CA LEU A 171 9.81 -4.94 6.57
C LEU A 171 9.94 -6.42 6.18
N PRO A 172 9.61 -6.79 4.93
CA PRO A 172 9.81 -8.15 4.44
C PRO A 172 11.26 -8.59 4.62
N ARG A 173 11.45 -9.84 5.05
CA ARG A 173 12.78 -10.48 5.17
C ARG A 173 13.38 -10.88 3.82
#